data_AF-A0A956RDA0-F1
#
_entry.id   AF-A0A956RDA0-F1
#
_cell.length_a   1.000
_cell.length_b   1.000
_cell.length_c   1.000
_cell.angle_alpha   90.00
_cell.angle_beta   90.00
_cell.angle_gamma   90.00
#
_symmetry.space_group_name_H-M   'P 1'
#
loop_
_entity.id
_entity.type
_entity.pdbx_description
1 polymer ?
#
loop_
_entity_poly.entity_id
_entity_poly.type
_entity_poly.pdbx_seq_one_letter_code
_entity_poly.pdbx_strand_id
1 'polypeptide(L)'
;MKKWTATLANFFLPGLGYIIAGQRRVIGVAWLLGAIGLTYVEFGIQQPLPQLYWVMFASVFVMNTAFAIDVFREVSRAEGQPARI
;
A
#
# COMPACT_ATOMS: atom_id res chain seq x y z
N MET A 1 17.34 2.71 6.42
CA MET A 1 17.03 2.14 5.08
C MET A 1 15.63 1.54 4.99
N LYS A 2 15.16 0.78 6.00
CA LYS A 2 13.83 0.14 6.02
C LYS A 2 12.65 1.08 5.73
N LYS A 3 12.72 2.33 6.17
CA LYS A 3 11.67 3.33 5.97
C LYS A 3 11.34 3.61 4.50
N TRP A 4 12.35 3.96 3.70
CA TRP A 4 12.16 4.29 2.29
C TRP A 4 11.77 3.06 1.47
N THR A 5 12.37 1.91 1.76
CA THR A 5 12.02 0.65 1.08
C THR A 5 10.59 0.22 1.40
N ALA A 6 10.17 0.29 2.67
CA ALA A 6 8.79 -0.01 3.07
C ALA A 6 7.79 0.99 2.46
N THR A 7 8.14 2.28 2.39
CA THR A 7 7.29 3.32 1.80
C THR A 7 7.07 3.09 0.31
N LEU A 8 8.16 2.87 -0.45
CA LEU A 8 8.09 2.58 -1.88
C LEU A 8 7.35 1.27 -2.13
N ALA A 9 7.62 0.22 -1.35
CA ALA A 9 6.91 -1.04 -1.46
C ALA A 9 5.39 -0.86 -1.26
N ASN A 10 4.97 -0.04 -0.29
CA ASN A 10 3.56 0.19 -0.02
C ASN A 10 2.86 1.06 -1.08
N PHE A 11 3.61 1.89 -1.80
CA PHE A 11 3.09 2.67 -2.92
C PHE A 11 2.72 1.77 -4.11
N PHE A 12 3.56 0.79 -4.43
CA PHE A 12 3.26 -0.12 -5.56
C PHE A 12 2.35 -1.27 -5.14
N LEU A 13 2.53 -1.79 -3.93
CA LEU A 13 1.80 -2.93 -3.38
C LEU A 13 1.28 -2.55 -1.99
N PRO A 14 0.08 -1.96 -1.91
CA PRO A 14 -0.57 -1.64 -0.63
C PRO A 14 -0.57 -2.85 0.28
N GLY A 15 -0.01 -2.71 1.48
CA GLY A 15 0.12 -3.82 2.42
C GLY A 15 1.55 -4.34 2.59
N LEU A 16 2.35 -4.37 1.52
CA LEU A 16 3.70 -4.94 1.53
C LEU A 16 4.66 -4.14 2.42
N GLY A 17 4.51 -2.81 2.44
CA GLY A 17 5.33 -1.94 3.28
C GLY A 17 5.16 -2.23 4.77
N TYR A 18 3.93 -2.50 5.22
CA TYR A 18 3.65 -2.88 6.61
C TYR A 18 4.32 -4.22 6.96
N ILE A 19 4.28 -5.19 6.05
CA ILE A 19 4.91 -6.50 6.25
C ILE A 19 6.44 -6.36 6.36
N ILE A 20 7.07 -5.60 5.45
CA ILE A 20 8.52 -5.35 5.46
C ILE A 20 8.94 -4.56 6.72
N ALA A 21 8.16 -3.55 7.09
CA ALA A 21 8.39 -2.76 8.31
C ALA A 21 8.22 -3.61 9.59
N GLY A 22 7.49 -4.73 9.50
CA GLY A 22 7.18 -5.60 10.63
C GLY A 22 6.04 -5.08 11.51
N GLN A 23 5.46 -3.92 11.18
CA GLN A 23 4.38 -3.26 11.92
C GLN A 23 3.03 -3.50 11.24
N ARG A 24 1.95 -3.67 12.02
CA ARG A 24 0.57 -3.86 11.50
C ARG A 24 0.44 -4.96 10.44
N ARG A 25 1.18 -6.07 10.57
CA ARG A 25 1.28 -7.13 9.56
C ARG A 25 -0.06 -7.69 9.10
N VAL A 26 -1.01 -7.91 10.01
CA VAL A 26 -2.35 -8.44 9.68
C VAL A 26 -3.11 -7.49 8.75
N ILE A 27 -3.12 -6.20 9.10
CA ILE A 27 -3.70 -5.14 8.26
C ILE A 27 -2.95 -5.04 6.94
N GLY A 28 -1.62 -5.18 6.95
CA GLY A 28 -0.80 -5.24 5.76
C GLY A 28 -1.22 -6.37 4.81
N VAL A 29 -1.41 -7.58 5.32
CA VAL A 29 -1.89 -8.72 4.54
C VAL A 29 -3.29 -8.46 3.99
N ALA A 30 -4.21 -7.91 4.80
CA ALA A 30 -5.55 -7.57 4.35
C ALA A 30 -5.54 -6.55 3.19
N TRP A 31 -4.73 -5.50 3.28
CA TRP A 31 -4.58 -4.53 2.20
C TRP A 31 -3.99 -5.14 0.94
N LEU A 32 -3.01 -6.05 1.09
CA LEU A 32 -2.38 -6.71 -0.05
C LEU A 32 -3.38 -7.61 -0.77
N LEU A 33 -4.19 -8.38 -0.03
CA LEU A 33 -5.25 -9.21 -0.61
C LEU A 33 -6.33 -8.35 -1.29
N GLY A 34 -6.71 -7.23 -0.66
CA GLY A 34 -7.64 -6.27 -1.26
C GLY A 34 -7.10 -5.69 -2.58
N ALA A 35 -5.83 -5.29 -2.62
CA ALA A 35 -5.19 -4.78 -3.84
C ALA A 35 -5.16 -5.84 -4.95
N ILE A 36 -4.80 -7.09 -4.64
CA ILE A 36 -4.85 -8.21 -5.60
C ILE A 36 -6.27 -8.40 -6.15
N GLY A 37 -7.29 -8.34 -5.28
CA GLY A 37 -8.69 -8.41 -5.70
C GLY A 37 -9.11 -7.27 -6.62
N LEU A 38 -8.69 -6.04 -6.34
CA LEU A 38 -8.96 -4.89 -7.21
C LEU A 38 -8.26 -5.01 -8.56
N THR A 39 -7.02 -5.49 -8.60
CA THR A 39 -6.30 -5.75 -9.86
C THR A 39 -6.98 -6.83 -10.70
N TYR A 40 -7.53 -7.87 -10.06
CA TYR A 40 -8.34 -8.87 -10.77
C TYR A 40 -9.58 -8.24 -11.42
N VAL A 41 -10.28 -7.36 -10.70
CA VAL A 41 -11.44 -6.63 -11.24
C VAL A 41 -11.03 -5.66 -12.36
N GLU A 42 -9.91 -4.96 -12.23
CA GLU A 42 -9.34 -4.06 -13.23
C GLU A 42 -9.19 -4.75 -14.59
N PHE A 43 -8.59 -5.95 -14.63
CA PHE A 43 -8.43 -6.69 -15.88
C PHE A 43 -9.77 -7.06 -16.55
N GLY A 44 -10.84 -7.22 -15.76
CA GLY A 44 -12.18 -7.47 -16.28
C GLY A 44 -12.85 -6.23 -16.89
N ILE A 45 -12.50 -5.03 -16.42
CA ILE A 45 -13.13 -3.76 -16.83
C ILE A 45 -12.36 -3.06 -17.96
N GLN A 46 -11.05 -3.30 -18.06
CA GLN A 46 -10.15 -2.58 -18.98
C GLN A 46 -10.60 -2.65 -20.46
N GLN A 47 -11.12 -3.79 -20.91
CA GLN A 47 -11.60 -3.99 -22.29
C GLN A 47 -13.00 -3.40 -22.55
N PRO A 48 -14.03 -3.65 -21.71
CA PRO A 48 -15.39 -3.17 -21.98
C PRO A 48 -15.60 -1.68 -21.68
N LEU A 49 -14.85 -1.07 -20.75
CA LEU A 49 -15.09 0.31 -20.27
C LEU A 49 -13.78 1.11 -20.14
N PRO A 50 -13.06 1.37 -21.25
CA PRO A 50 -11.75 2.03 -21.24
C PRO A 50 -11.77 3.45 -20.67
N GLN A 51 -12.90 4.17 -20.73
CA GLN A 51 -13.03 5.49 -20.10
C GLN A 51 -12.98 5.45 -18.57
N LEU A 52 -13.39 4.34 -17.93
CA LEU A 52 -13.35 4.20 -16.48
C LEU A 52 -11.94 3.85 -15.96
N TYR A 53 -11.09 3.33 -16.84
CA TYR A 53 -9.72 2.95 -16.51
C TYR A 53 -8.94 4.14 -15.91
N TRP A 54 -9.04 5.33 -16.49
CA TRP A 54 -8.34 6.52 -15.98
C TRP A 54 -8.84 6.97 -14.61
N VAL A 55 -10.14 6.87 -14.36
CA VAL A 55 -10.74 7.21 -13.05
C VAL A 55 -10.29 6.22 -11.99
N MET A 56 -10.29 4.93 -12.32
CA MET A 56 -9.79 3.87 -11.45
C MET A 56 -8.29 4.03 -11.17
N PHE A 57 -7.47 4.26 -12.20
CA PHE A 57 -6.03 4.52 -12.05
C PHE A 57 -5.77 5.72 -11.12
N ALA A 58 -6.45 6.84 -11.34
CA ALA A 58 -6.31 8.02 -10.48
C ALA A 58 -6.72 7.72 -9.03
N SER A 59 -7.79 6.95 -8.83
CA SER A 59 -8.25 6.53 -7.50
C SER A 59 -7.22 5.64 -6.80
N VAL A 60 -6.67 4.64 -7.49
CA VAL A 60 -5.61 3.76 -6.98
C VAL A 60 -4.34 4.55 -6.68
N PHE A 61 -3.94 5.48 -7.55
CA PHE A 61 -2.78 6.34 -7.32
C PHE A 61 -2.91 7.17 -6.04
N VAL A 62 -4.07 7.80 -5.82
CA VAL A 62 -4.34 8.58 -4.59
C VAL A 62 -4.32 7.66 -3.37
N MET A 63 -4.98 6.50 -3.44
CA MET A 63 -5.04 5.53 -2.34
C MET A 63 -3.65 5.00 -1.97
N ASN A 64 -2.86 4.60 -2.97
CA ASN A 64 -1.50 4.09 -2.78
C ASN A 64 -0.55 5.15 -2.22
N THR A 65 -0.72 6.41 -2.64
CA THR A 65 0.00 7.54 -2.04
C THR A 65 -0.33 7.67 -0.55
N ALA A 66 -1.61 7.58 -0.17
CA ALA A 66 -2.02 7.62 1.24
C ALA A 66 -1.42 6.46 2.04
N PHE A 67 -1.42 5.25 1.49
CA PHE A 67 -0.79 4.08 2.12
C PHE A 67 0.72 4.23 2.29
N ALA A 68 1.42 4.82 1.31
CA ALA A 68 2.84 5.10 1.42
C ALA A 68 3.14 6.11 2.55
N ILE A 69 2.34 7.18 2.64
CA ILE A 69 2.46 8.18 3.70
C ILE A 69 2.20 7.55 5.08
N ASP A 70 1.19 6.68 5.20
CA ASP A 70 0.89 6.02 6.48
C ASP A 70 2.05 5.13 6.94
N VAL A 71 2.59 4.27 6.07
CA VAL A 71 3.77 3.46 6.39
C VAL A 71 4.98 4.32 6.75
N PHE A 72 5.22 5.40 6.00
CA PHE A 72 6.32 6.31 6.31
C PHE A 72 6.18 6.88 7.73
N ARG A 73 4.97 7.31 8.12
CA ARG A 73 4.68 7.81 9.47
C ARG A 73 4.81 6.72 10.52
N GLU A 74 4.30 5.53 10.26
CA GLU A 74 4.36 4.41 11.20
C GLU A 74 5.81 3.99 11.47
N VAL A 75 6.63 3.85 10.42
CA VAL A 75 8.05 3.53 10.56
C VAL A 75 8.82 4.67 11.24
N SER A 76 8.49 5.94 10.93
CA SER A 76 9.09 7.10 11.62
C SER A 76 8.86 7.03 13.14
N ARG A 77 7.62 6.69 13.54
CA ARG A 77 7.24 6.59 14.95
C ARG A 77 7.97 5.43 15.64
N ALA A 78 8.07 4.29 14.97
CA ALA A 78 8.77 3.13 15.48
C ALA A 78 10.29 3.37 15.62
N GLU A 79 10.92 4.09 14.70
CA GLU A 79 12.34 4.47 14.79
C GLU A 79 12.62 5.47 15.93
N GLY A 80 11.65 6.32 16.29
CA GLY A 80 11.77 7.31 17.36
C GLY A 80 11.46 6.79 18.78
N GLN A 81 10.99 5.55 18.93
CA GLN A 81 10.73 4.94 20.24
C GLN A 81 11.94 4.13 20.70
N PRO A 82 12.51 4.39 21.90
CA PRO A 82 13.57 3.53 22.43
C PRO A 82 13.03 2.13 22.65
N ALA A 83 13.83 1.12 22.31
CA ALA A 83 13.49 -0.29 22.54
C ALA A 83 13.15 -0.48 24.02
N ARG A 84 11.89 -0.81 24.32
CA ARG A 84 11.51 -1.26 25.66
C ARG A 84 12.11 -2.66 25.82
N ILE A 85 13.20 -2.72 26.59
CA ILE A 85 13.81 -3.96 27.10
C ILE A 85 12.94 -4.47 28.24
#